data_AF-A0A8K0M2L5-F1
#
_entry.id   AF-A0A8K0M2L5-F1
#
_cell.length_a   1.000
_cell.length_b   1.000
_cell.length_c   1.000
_cell.angle_alpha   90.00
_cell.angle_beta   90.00
_cell.angle_gamma   90.00
#
_symmetry.space_group_name_H-M   'P 1'
#
loop_
_entity.id
_entity.type
_entity.pdbx_description
1 polymer ?
#
loop_
_entity_poly.entity_id
_entity_poly.type
_entity_poly.pdbx_seq_one_letter_code
_entity_poly.pdbx_strand_id
1 'polypeptide(L)'
;MATAQTLVAVDIPGIHHSPTVEDFADSRNASNNLSQPEDQPEVSDTTLKNLGELFVRHGAHDAFGIHLLHAHFQVPVGNVLYGIQVQVSGNSESCWTKPVSAEELATKPIHGHVFHLQPNGAFVPYEFQEGEAPSKAVETPKVFFQELAEFLHFNNLAGLIALQLLDGPRDRTNTELLVGPESTLMMDTKDVLGLDPAQITTGWFFQVGEDGVISCKGNDVYAPKKNTHDVFQESKPLPTLEALKEALLQEGIIA
;
A
#
# COMPACT_ATOMS: atom_id res chain seq x y z
N MET A 1 29.44 -0.58 -30.30
CA MET A 1 28.52 -1.73 -30.17
C MET A 1 28.04 -1.74 -28.73
N ALA A 2 26.79 -1.34 -28.50
CA ALA A 2 26.19 -1.41 -27.17
C ALA A 2 25.88 -2.88 -26.88
N THR A 3 26.43 -3.40 -25.79
CA THR A 3 26.08 -4.70 -25.24
C THR A 3 24.60 -4.69 -24.90
N ALA A 4 23.83 -5.58 -25.52
CA ALA A 4 22.47 -5.87 -25.08
C ALA A 4 22.55 -6.28 -23.61
N GLN A 5 22.06 -5.43 -22.70
CA GLN A 5 21.77 -5.85 -21.34
C GLN A 5 20.71 -6.93 -21.46
N THR A 6 21.09 -8.15 -21.15
CA THR A 6 20.17 -9.27 -21.00
C THR A 6 19.13 -8.82 -19.98
N LEU A 7 17.89 -8.64 -20.43
CA LEU A 7 16.75 -8.29 -19.56
C LEU A 7 16.73 -9.29 -18.41
N VAL A 8 17.00 -8.81 -17.19
CA VAL A 8 16.77 -9.62 -15.98
C VAL A 8 15.30 -9.99 -16.01
N ALA A 9 15.02 -11.30 -15.94
CA ALA A 9 13.65 -11.76 -15.89
C ALA A 9 12.99 -11.12 -14.68
N VAL A 10 11.91 -10.34 -14.90
CA VAL A 10 11.15 -9.78 -13.79
C VAL A 10 10.56 -10.94 -12.99
N ASP A 11 10.97 -11.02 -11.74
CA ASP A 11 10.49 -11.98 -10.76
C ASP A 11 10.34 -11.21 -9.46
N ILE A 12 9.10 -11.09 -8.96
CA ILE A 12 8.75 -10.12 -7.92
C ILE A 12 8.30 -10.91 -6.70
N PRO A 13 9.00 -10.80 -5.55
CA PRO A 13 8.61 -11.49 -4.33
C PRO A 13 7.24 -10.99 -3.87
N GLY A 14 6.35 -11.92 -3.53
CA GLY A 14 4.97 -11.61 -3.16
C GLY A 14 4.01 -11.42 -4.33
N ILE A 15 4.46 -11.58 -5.59
CA ILE A 15 3.58 -11.73 -6.77
C ILE A 15 3.87 -13.04 -7.48
N HIS A 16 5.13 -13.24 -7.88
CA HIS A 16 5.54 -14.36 -8.73
C HIS A 16 6.05 -15.57 -7.92
N HIS A 17 6.55 -15.33 -6.71
CA HIS A 17 7.02 -16.34 -5.77
C HIS A 17 6.89 -15.86 -4.32
N SER A 18 6.96 -16.79 -3.37
CA SER A 18 6.90 -16.49 -1.94
C SER A 18 8.11 -15.68 -1.46
N PRO A 19 7.93 -14.62 -0.65
CA PRO A 19 9.05 -13.83 -0.14
C PRO A 19 10.07 -14.65 0.65
N THR A 20 11.34 -14.30 0.49
CA THR A 20 12.48 -14.86 1.24
C THR A 20 12.80 -14.04 2.49
N VAL A 21 13.74 -14.54 3.30
CA VAL A 21 14.27 -13.81 4.47
C VAL A 21 14.94 -12.49 4.06
N GLU A 22 15.58 -12.46 2.89
CA GLU A 22 16.19 -11.24 2.34
C GLU A 22 15.12 -10.23 1.93
N ASP A 23 14.05 -10.69 1.27
CA ASP A 23 12.92 -9.82 0.89
C ASP A 23 12.25 -9.20 2.11
N PHE A 24 12.11 -9.94 3.22
CA PHE A 24 11.59 -9.37 4.47
C PHE A 24 12.52 -8.31 5.08
N ALA A 25 13.84 -8.51 5.00
CA ALA A 25 14.80 -7.52 5.47
C ALA A 25 14.74 -6.24 4.62
N ASP A 26 14.67 -6.39 3.30
CA ASP A 26 14.56 -5.28 2.34
C ASP A 26 13.22 -4.55 2.50
N SER A 27 12.14 -5.28 2.72
CA SER A 27 10.80 -4.75 3.03
C SER A 27 10.84 -3.79 4.22
N ARG A 28 11.40 -4.26 5.34
CA ARG A 28 11.57 -3.47 6.56
C ARG A 28 12.44 -2.23 6.31
N ASN A 29 13.55 -2.40 5.59
CA ASN A 29 14.47 -1.31 5.30
C ASN A 29 13.81 -0.27 4.39
N ALA A 30 13.01 -0.68 3.41
CA ALA A 30 12.24 0.22 2.58
C ALA A 30 11.27 1.04 3.44
N SER A 31 10.42 0.38 4.23
CA SER A 31 9.40 1.03 5.08
C SER A 31 10.00 2.08 6.04
N ASN A 32 11.08 1.74 6.74
CA ASN A 32 11.66 2.61 7.77
C ASN A 32 12.36 3.87 7.25
N ASN A 33 12.60 3.97 5.94
CA ASN A 33 13.28 5.09 5.29
C ASN A 33 12.33 6.00 4.48
N LEU A 34 11.02 5.77 4.54
CA LEU A 34 10.04 6.57 3.81
C LEU A 34 9.72 7.89 4.56
N SER A 35 9.34 8.91 3.79
CA SER A 35 8.85 10.19 4.33
C SER A 35 7.40 10.08 4.82
N GLN A 36 6.97 11.02 5.64
CA GLN A 36 5.54 11.15 5.99
C GLN A 36 4.74 11.67 4.78
N PRO A 37 3.44 11.35 4.64
CA PRO A 37 2.61 11.85 3.55
C PRO A 37 2.58 13.38 3.44
N GLU A 38 2.54 14.09 4.57
CA GLU A 38 2.49 15.55 4.64
C GLU A 38 3.75 16.26 4.13
N ASP A 39 4.88 15.57 4.10
CA ASP A 39 6.17 16.11 3.65
C ASP A 39 6.43 15.88 2.16
N GLN A 40 5.51 15.19 1.47
CA GLN A 40 5.68 14.76 0.08
C GLN A 40 5.01 15.72 -0.91
N PRO A 41 5.57 15.84 -2.13
CA PRO A 41 4.95 16.62 -3.19
C PRO A 41 3.67 15.95 -3.69
N GLU A 42 2.74 16.75 -4.18
CA GLU A 42 1.57 16.25 -4.90
C GLU A 42 1.97 15.56 -6.21
N VAL A 43 1.28 14.48 -6.56
CA VAL A 43 1.45 13.80 -7.84
C VAL A 43 0.69 14.58 -8.91
N SER A 44 1.40 15.08 -9.92
CA SER A 44 0.77 15.90 -10.97
C SER A 44 -0.25 15.11 -11.82
N ASP A 45 -1.31 15.78 -12.27
CA ASP A 45 -2.31 15.19 -13.18
C ASP A 45 -1.69 14.60 -14.46
N THR A 46 -0.61 15.22 -14.96
CA THR A 46 0.11 14.71 -16.14
C THR A 46 0.82 13.39 -15.83
N THR A 47 1.42 13.27 -14.66
CA THR A 47 2.02 12.02 -14.18
C THR A 47 0.95 10.93 -14.04
N LEU A 48 -0.17 11.24 -13.37
CA LEU A 48 -1.29 10.31 -13.19
C LEU A 48 -1.86 9.82 -14.51
N LYS A 49 -2.04 10.73 -15.48
CA LYS A 49 -2.49 10.39 -16.83
C LYS A 49 -1.52 9.43 -17.53
N ASN A 50 -0.22 9.75 -17.53
CA ASN A 50 0.78 8.92 -18.20
C ASN A 50 0.90 7.52 -17.57
N LEU A 51 0.80 7.43 -16.24
CA LEU A 51 0.73 6.14 -15.54
C LEU A 51 -0.54 5.37 -15.91
N GLY A 52 -1.70 6.03 -15.96
CA GLY A 52 -2.94 5.42 -16.40
C GLY A 52 -2.85 4.84 -17.81
N GLU A 53 -2.29 5.57 -18.76
CA GLU A 53 -2.04 5.09 -20.13
C GLU A 53 -1.14 3.83 -20.14
N LEU A 54 -0.08 3.82 -19.33
CA LEU A 54 0.81 2.66 -19.19
C LEU A 54 0.08 1.44 -18.61
N PHE A 55 -0.67 1.62 -17.51
CA PHE A 55 -1.41 0.54 -16.85
C PHE A 55 -2.52 -0.03 -17.75
N VAL A 56 -3.24 0.81 -18.47
CA VAL A 56 -4.31 0.39 -19.38
C VAL A 56 -3.75 -0.35 -20.59
N ARG A 57 -2.67 0.16 -21.19
CA ARG A 57 -2.00 -0.48 -22.35
C ARG A 57 -1.60 -1.94 -22.09
N HIS A 58 -1.25 -2.28 -20.85
CA HIS A 58 -0.86 -3.63 -20.45
C HIS A 58 -1.97 -4.43 -19.74
N GLY A 59 -3.18 -3.88 -19.60
CA GLY A 59 -4.26 -4.52 -18.84
C GLY A 59 -4.01 -4.62 -17.33
N ALA A 60 -2.99 -3.94 -16.81
CA ALA A 60 -2.57 -4.01 -15.41
C ALA A 60 -3.45 -3.19 -14.46
N HIS A 61 -4.20 -2.19 -14.98
CA HIS A 61 -5.15 -1.37 -14.22
C HIS A 61 -6.24 -2.16 -13.47
N ASP A 62 -6.43 -3.43 -13.86
CA ASP A 62 -7.38 -4.31 -13.21
C ASP A 62 -6.84 -5.08 -12.00
N ALA A 63 -5.52 -5.13 -11.85
CA ALA A 63 -4.83 -5.80 -10.75
C ALA A 63 -4.10 -4.81 -9.86
N PHE A 64 -3.69 -3.66 -10.41
CA PHE A 64 -2.80 -2.73 -9.75
C PHE A 64 -3.28 -1.28 -9.87
N GLY A 65 -2.95 -0.53 -8.83
CA GLY A 65 -2.97 0.93 -8.77
C GLY A 65 -1.58 1.47 -8.44
N ILE A 66 -1.52 2.73 -8.07
CA ILE A 66 -0.33 3.37 -7.55
C ILE A 66 -0.60 3.89 -6.14
N HIS A 67 0.45 3.97 -5.33
CA HIS A 67 0.38 4.49 -3.98
C HIS A 67 1.51 5.48 -3.73
N LEU A 68 1.31 6.45 -2.84
CA LEU A 68 2.31 7.37 -2.38
C LEU A 68 3.19 6.63 -1.37
N LEU A 69 4.48 6.48 -1.66
CA LEU A 69 5.41 5.81 -0.74
C LEU A 69 5.49 6.60 0.56
N HIS A 70 5.02 6.05 1.68
CA HIS A 70 5.07 6.77 2.94
C HIS A 70 5.31 5.86 4.15
N ALA A 71 5.89 6.43 5.20
CA ALA A 71 6.16 5.72 6.44
C ALA A 71 4.95 5.74 7.36
N HIS A 72 4.64 4.60 7.97
CA HIS A 72 3.58 4.50 8.98
C HIS A 72 4.18 4.75 10.38
N PHE A 73 5.18 3.93 10.73
CA PHE A 73 5.92 3.95 11.98
C PHE A 73 7.22 3.14 11.82
N GLN A 74 8.08 3.12 12.85
CA GLN A 74 9.31 2.32 12.80
C GLN A 74 9.03 0.84 13.04
N VAL A 75 9.33 0.01 12.03
CA VAL A 75 9.18 -1.44 12.09
C VAL A 75 10.38 -2.07 12.84
N PRO A 76 10.13 -2.84 13.92
CA PRO A 76 11.19 -3.50 14.68
C PRO A 76 12.01 -4.49 13.85
N VAL A 77 13.25 -4.75 14.25
CA VAL A 77 14.11 -5.75 13.59
C VAL A 77 13.44 -7.12 13.63
N GLY A 78 13.54 -7.88 12.54
CA GLY A 78 12.92 -9.21 12.40
C GLY A 78 11.41 -9.18 12.14
N ASN A 79 10.80 -7.99 12.03
CA ASN A 79 9.38 -7.82 11.71
C ASN A 79 9.21 -7.11 10.37
N VAL A 80 8.03 -7.30 9.77
CA VAL A 80 7.56 -6.64 8.55
C VAL A 80 6.13 -6.14 8.75
N LEU A 81 5.68 -5.19 7.93
CA LEU A 81 4.29 -4.73 7.94
C LEU A 81 3.38 -5.79 7.30
N TYR A 82 2.35 -6.19 8.04
CA TYR A 82 1.41 -7.20 7.62
C TYR A 82 -0.03 -6.76 7.91
N GLY A 83 -0.82 -6.64 6.85
CA GLY A 83 -2.24 -6.34 6.88
C GLY A 83 -3.09 -7.60 7.08
N ILE A 84 -4.00 -7.55 8.04
CA ILE A 84 -4.96 -8.61 8.34
C ILE A 84 -6.37 -8.07 8.14
N GLN A 85 -7.19 -8.80 7.39
CA GLN A 85 -8.60 -8.45 7.24
C GLN A 85 -9.35 -8.71 8.55
N VAL A 86 -10.02 -7.68 9.05
CA VAL A 86 -10.73 -7.69 10.32
C VAL A 86 -12.09 -7.00 10.19
N GLN A 87 -13.07 -7.53 10.90
CA GLN A 87 -14.39 -6.90 11.00
C GLN A 87 -14.41 -5.94 12.20
N VAL A 88 -14.17 -4.65 11.94
CA VAL A 88 -14.18 -3.59 12.97
C VAL A 88 -15.57 -2.96 13.10
N SER A 89 -16.16 -2.51 11.98
CA SER A 89 -17.56 -2.05 11.90
C SER A 89 -18.49 -3.20 11.50
N GLY A 90 -19.81 -2.98 11.47
CA GLY A 90 -20.77 -3.98 10.94
C GLY A 90 -20.97 -3.94 9.41
N ASN A 91 -20.36 -2.97 8.72
CA ASN A 91 -20.73 -2.62 7.34
C ASN A 91 -19.71 -3.09 6.29
N SER A 92 -18.41 -3.01 6.62
CA SER A 92 -17.32 -3.30 5.68
C SER A 92 -16.17 -4.02 6.39
N GLU A 93 -15.45 -4.89 5.67
CA GLU A 93 -14.15 -5.37 6.14
C GLU A 93 -13.15 -4.21 6.21
N SER A 94 -12.22 -4.30 7.16
CA SER A 94 -11.16 -3.33 7.40
C SER A 94 -9.82 -4.05 7.37
N CYS A 95 -8.75 -3.38 6.95
CA CYS A 95 -7.40 -3.96 6.97
C CYS A 95 -6.62 -3.37 8.15
N TRP A 96 -6.24 -4.21 9.11
CA TRP A 96 -5.42 -3.82 10.26
C TRP A 96 -3.96 -4.22 10.01
N THR A 97 -3.11 -3.22 9.78
CA THR A 97 -1.69 -3.40 9.45
C THR A 97 -0.84 -3.20 10.69
N LYS A 98 0.04 -4.16 10.98
CA LYS A 98 0.94 -4.14 12.14
C LYS A 98 2.23 -4.90 11.88
N PRO A 99 3.30 -4.67 12.68
CA PRO A 99 4.48 -5.52 12.68
C PRO A 99 4.14 -6.96 13.03
N VAL A 100 4.61 -7.88 12.20
CA VAL A 100 4.58 -9.33 12.46
C VAL A 100 5.96 -9.91 12.17
N SER A 101 6.32 -10.95 12.94
CA SER A 101 7.60 -11.65 12.79
C SER A 101 7.75 -12.23 11.38
N ALA A 102 8.86 -11.93 10.72
CA ALA A 102 9.20 -12.52 9.43
C ALA A 102 9.32 -14.06 9.50
N GLU A 103 9.79 -14.59 10.64
CA GLU A 103 9.84 -16.04 10.89
C GLU A 103 8.44 -16.66 10.92
N GLU A 104 7.47 -15.96 11.51
CA GLU A 104 6.08 -16.41 11.55
C GLU A 104 5.46 -16.40 10.15
N LEU A 105 5.74 -15.37 9.34
CA LEU A 105 5.19 -15.22 8.00
C LEU A 105 5.83 -16.13 6.96
N ALA A 106 7.09 -16.56 7.16
CA ALA A 106 7.82 -17.40 6.21
C ALA A 106 7.13 -18.74 5.86
N THR A 107 6.15 -19.16 6.67
CA THR A 107 5.39 -20.42 6.47
C THR A 107 3.92 -20.20 6.11
N LYS A 108 3.49 -18.94 5.99
CA LYS A 108 2.09 -18.58 5.71
C LYS A 108 1.89 -18.20 4.25
N PRO A 109 0.68 -18.43 3.68
CA PRO A 109 0.33 -17.85 2.40
C PRO A 109 0.19 -16.34 2.58
N ILE A 110 1.12 -15.60 2.00
CA ILE A 110 1.15 -14.14 2.01
C ILE A 110 1.54 -13.62 0.63
N HIS A 111 1.13 -12.40 0.34
CA HIS A 111 1.52 -11.69 -0.88
C HIS A 111 1.93 -10.26 -0.55
N GLY A 112 2.65 -9.63 -1.48
CA GLY A 112 2.98 -8.21 -1.36
C GLY A 112 1.76 -7.37 -1.70
N HIS A 113 1.49 -6.34 -0.90
CA HIS A 113 0.39 -5.41 -1.12
C HIS A 113 0.88 -4.11 -1.75
N VAL A 114 1.95 -3.52 -1.21
CA VAL A 114 2.55 -2.28 -1.73
C VAL A 114 4.04 -2.49 -2.00
N PHE A 115 4.49 -2.10 -3.19
CA PHE A 115 5.83 -2.39 -3.71
C PHE A 115 6.61 -1.12 -4.04
N HIS A 116 7.80 -1.01 -3.46
CA HIS A 116 8.76 0.05 -3.73
C HIS A 116 9.73 -0.41 -4.83
N LEU A 117 9.99 0.47 -5.80
CA LEU A 117 11.01 0.27 -6.81
C LEU A 117 12.40 0.66 -6.29
N GLN A 118 13.27 -0.33 -6.13
CA GLN A 118 14.65 -0.14 -5.68
C GLN A 118 15.54 0.46 -6.79
N PRO A 119 16.67 1.11 -6.43
CA PRO A 119 17.62 1.67 -7.41
C PRO A 119 18.23 0.66 -8.38
N ASN A 120 18.18 -0.63 -8.07
CA ASN A 120 18.63 -1.72 -8.95
C ASN A 120 17.56 -2.15 -9.98
N GLY A 121 16.38 -1.51 -9.96
CA GLY A 121 15.27 -1.80 -10.87
C GLY A 121 14.32 -2.91 -10.38
N ALA A 122 14.54 -3.48 -9.19
CA ALA A 122 13.68 -4.51 -8.62
C ALA A 122 12.52 -3.89 -7.81
N PHE A 123 11.34 -4.50 -7.91
CA PHE A 123 10.22 -4.19 -7.01
C PHE A 123 10.34 -5.05 -5.75
N VAL A 124 10.27 -4.40 -4.59
CA VAL A 124 10.29 -5.05 -3.28
C VAL A 124 9.00 -4.68 -2.54
N PRO A 125 8.24 -5.65 -2.01
CA PRO A 125 7.09 -5.37 -1.16
C PRO A 125 7.57 -4.73 0.14
N TYR A 126 7.05 -3.57 0.52
CA TYR A 126 7.29 -2.99 1.84
C TYR A 126 6.10 -3.18 2.80
N GLU A 127 4.97 -3.65 2.26
CA GLU A 127 3.79 -4.11 3.00
C GLU A 127 3.28 -5.44 2.42
N PHE A 128 2.88 -6.35 3.30
CA PHE A 128 2.31 -7.65 2.96
C PHE A 128 0.86 -7.77 3.43
N GLN A 129 0.13 -8.69 2.84
CA GLN A 129 -1.23 -9.06 3.25
C GLN A 129 -1.43 -10.58 3.27
N GLU A 130 -2.47 -11.02 3.97
CA GLU A 130 -2.88 -12.42 4.07
C GLU A 130 -3.33 -13.00 2.72
N GLY A 131 -2.92 -14.24 2.45
CA GLY A 131 -3.38 -15.02 1.31
C GLY A 131 -2.44 -14.99 0.10
N GLU A 132 -2.82 -15.74 -0.92
CA GLU A 132 -2.09 -15.82 -2.20
C GLU A 132 -2.26 -14.54 -3.02
N ALA A 133 -1.27 -14.23 -3.87
CA ALA A 133 -1.39 -13.12 -4.80
C ALA A 133 -2.58 -13.35 -5.77
N PRO A 134 -3.46 -12.35 -5.98
CA PRO A 134 -4.56 -12.45 -6.93
C PRO A 134 -4.11 -12.89 -8.33
N SER A 135 -4.86 -13.78 -8.96
CA SER A 135 -4.49 -14.35 -10.27
C SER A 135 -4.23 -13.28 -11.33
N LYS A 136 -5.02 -12.20 -11.34
CA LYS A 136 -4.81 -11.07 -12.26
C LYS A 136 -3.44 -10.39 -12.09
N ALA A 137 -2.92 -10.32 -10.87
CA ALA A 137 -1.60 -9.79 -10.60
C ALA A 137 -0.52 -10.73 -11.15
N VAL A 138 -0.67 -12.04 -10.95
CA VAL A 138 0.25 -13.08 -11.45
C VAL A 138 0.25 -13.17 -12.99
N GLU A 139 -0.91 -12.97 -13.61
CA GLU A 139 -1.10 -13.02 -15.07
C GLU A 139 -0.63 -11.73 -15.79
N THR A 140 -0.32 -10.67 -15.04
CA THR A 140 0.11 -9.40 -15.62
C THR A 140 1.43 -9.57 -16.39
N PRO A 141 1.54 -9.09 -17.65
CA PRO A 141 2.73 -9.30 -18.47
C PRO A 141 4.00 -8.73 -17.82
N LYS A 142 5.09 -9.51 -17.80
CA LYS A 142 6.37 -9.07 -17.22
C LYS A 142 6.90 -7.75 -17.80
N VAL A 143 6.59 -7.47 -19.06
CA VAL A 143 6.96 -6.22 -19.75
C VAL A 143 6.32 -4.98 -19.11
N PHE A 144 5.15 -5.11 -18.48
CA PHE A 144 4.51 -4.01 -17.74
C PHE A 144 5.41 -3.52 -16.62
N PHE A 145 5.93 -4.43 -15.78
CA PHE A 145 6.80 -4.06 -14.66
C PHE A 145 8.11 -3.45 -15.14
N GLN A 146 8.66 -3.92 -16.28
CA GLN A 146 9.87 -3.33 -16.88
C GLN A 146 9.61 -1.89 -17.32
N GLU A 147 8.55 -1.66 -18.09
CA GLU A 147 8.19 -0.31 -18.55
C GLU A 147 7.80 0.62 -17.38
N LEU A 148 7.14 0.09 -16.34
CA LEU A 148 6.85 0.86 -15.13
C LEU A 148 8.13 1.25 -14.40
N ALA A 149 9.07 0.32 -14.23
CA ALA A 149 10.35 0.59 -13.58
C ALA A 149 11.15 1.65 -14.33
N GLU A 150 11.21 1.55 -15.66
CA GLU A 150 11.82 2.55 -16.52
C GLU A 150 11.12 3.91 -16.40
N PHE A 151 9.80 3.94 -16.49
CA PHE A 151 9.01 5.16 -16.36
C PHE A 151 9.28 5.86 -15.03
N LEU A 152 9.24 5.12 -13.91
CA LEU A 152 9.48 5.67 -12.58
C LEU A 152 10.91 6.19 -12.42
N HIS A 153 11.92 5.50 -12.96
CA HIS A 153 13.30 5.99 -12.93
C HIS A 153 13.49 7.24 -13.79
N PHE A 154 13.06 7.22 -15.05
CA PHE A 154 13.28 8.32 -15.99
C PHE A 154 12.60 9.63 -15.55
N ASN A 155 11.51 9.52 -14.79
CA ASN A 155 10.77 10.67 -14.28
C ASN A 155 11.12 11.03 -12.82
N ASN A 156 12.12 10.38 -12.21
CA ASN A 156 12.49 10.55 -10.79
C ASN A 156 11.32 10.33 -9.80
N LEU A 157 10.47 9.35 -10.10
CA LEU A 157 9.28 9.01 -9.30
C LEU A 157 9.49 7.78 -8.40
N ALA A 158 10.61 7.05 -8.53
CA ALA A 158 10.85 5.81 -7.78
C ALA A 158 10.82 5.99 -6.25
N GLY A 159 11.19 7.17 -5.74
CA GLY A 159 11.09 7.50 -4.31
C GLY A 159 9.78 8.15 -3.87
N LEU A 160 8.81 8.29 -4.77
CA LEU A 160 7.50 8.91 -4.52
C LEU A 160 6.34 7.93 -4.75
N ILE A 161 6.44 7.11 -5.80
CA ILE A 161 5.36 6.25 -6.28
C ILE A 161 5.70 4.78 -6.05
N ALA A 162 4.79 4.09 -5.37
CA ALA A 162 4.73 2.65 -5.22
C ALA A 162 3.75 2.04 -6.23
N LEU A 163 3.95 0.75 -6.53
CA LEU A 163 2.92 -0.09 -7.13
C LEU A 163 2.06 -0.67 -6.01
N GLN A 164 0.74 -0.61 -6.12
CA GLN A 164 -0.18 -1.17 -5.14
C GLN A 164 -1.05 -2.24 -5.79
N LEU A 165 -1.22 -3.36 -5.10
CA LEU A 165 -2.15 -4.39 -5.49
C LEU A 165 -3.57 -3.98 -5.09
N LEU A 166 -4.51 -4.07 -6.02
CA LEU A 166 -5.92 -3.72 -5.77
C LEU A 166 -6.66 -4.96 -5.26
N ASP A 167 -6.98 -4.97 -3.97
CA ASP A 167 -7.84 -5.95 -3.32
C ASP A 167 -9.19 -5.31 -2.93
N GLY A 168 -10.29 -5.87 -3.43
CA GLY A 168 -11.65 -5.48 -3.01
C GLY A 168 -12.41 -4.49 -3.92
N PRO A 169 -13.56 -3.98 -3.44
CA PRO A 169 -14.49 -3.18 -4.23
C PRO A 169 -13.96 -1.78 -4.58
N ARG A 170 -14.10 -1.36 -5.85
CA ARG A 170 -13.64 -0.04 -6.36
C ARG A 170 -14.63 1.11 -6.17
N ASP A 171 -15.78 0.84 -5.57
CA ASP A 171 -16.83 1.82 -5.26
C ASP A 171 -16.66 2.45 -3.88
N ARG A 172 -15.58 2.10 -3.17
CA ARG A 172 -15.23 2.60 -1.85
C ARG A 172 -14.07 3.58 -1.92
N THR A 173 -13.93 4.35 -0.86
CA THR A 173 -12.72 5.11 -0.56
C THR A 173 -12.30 4.67 0.82
N ASN A 174 -11.04 4.30 0.96
CA ASN A 174 -10.51 3.84 2.22
C ASN A 174 -9.78 4.98 2.92
N THR A 175 -10.08 5.19 4.19
CA THR A 175 -9.33 6.07 5.08
C THR A 175 -8.36 5.22 5.90
N GLU A 176 -7.08 5.54 5.82
CA GLU A 176 -6.07 4.99 6.71
C GLU A 176 -5.94 5.82 7.99
N LEU A 177 -6.00 5.12 9.12
CA LEU A 177 -5.88 5.66 10.47
C LEU A 177 -4.61 5.13 11.13
N LEU A 178 -3.79 6.00 11.69
CA LEU A 178 -2.76 5.58 12.65
C LEU A 178 -3.45 5.17 13.95
N VAL A 179 -3.22 3.93 14.41
CA VAL A 179 -3.78 3.40 15.64
C VAL A 179 -2.67 2.93 16.58
N GLY A 180 -2.49 3.67 17.67
CA GLY A 180 -1.38 3.43 18.60
C GLY A 180 0.00 3.69 17.95
N PRO A 181 1.09 3.20 18.56
CA PRO A 181 2.45 3.50 18.08
C PRO A 181 2.93 2.62 16.92
N GLU A 182 2.27 1.47 16.67
CA GLU A 182 2.79 0.41 15.79
C GLU A 182 1.68 -0.25 14.97
N SER A 183 0.58 0.45 14.65
CA SER A 183 -0.40 -0.08 13.69
C SER A 183 -1.14 0.99 12.91
N THR A 184 -1.62 0.60 11.73
CA THR A 184 -2.59 1.38 10.97
C THR A 184 -3.86 0.58 10.71
N LEU A 185 -4.98 1.26 10.56
CA LEU A 185 -6.26 0.67 10.24
C LEU A 185 -6.84 1.35 9.02
N MET A 186 -7.04 0.59 7.95
CA MET A 186 -7.70 1.03 6.74
C MET A 186 -9.18 0.64 6.80
N MET A 187 -10.07 1.62 6.65
CA MET A 187 -11.53 1.44 6.71
C MET A 187 -12.24 2.18 5.58
N ASP A 188 -13.43 1.74 5.18
CA ASP A 188 -14.28 2.57 4.30
C ASP A 188 -14.56 3.91 4.99
N THR A 189 -14.32 5.03 4.30
CA THR A 189 -14.56 6.38 4.81
C THR A 189 -15.99 6.56 5.35
N LYS A 190 -16.98 5.83 4.84
CA LYS A 190 -18.38 5.87 5.32
C LYS A 190 -18.55 5.27 6.72
N ASP A 191 -17.65 4.40 7.13
CA ASP A 191 -17.66 3.73 8.43
C ASP A 191 -16.85 4.50 9.49
N VAL A 192 -16.23 5.62 9.10
CA VAL A 192 -15.38 6.43 9.96
C VAL A 192 -16.07 7.73 10.31
N LEU A 193 -16.30 7.94 11.61
CA LEU A 193 -16.98 9.09 12.19
C LEU A 193 -15.99 10.06 12.85
N GLY A 194 -16.41 11.30 13.03
CA GLY A 194 -15.69 12.26 13.87
C GLY A 194 -14.32 12.71 13.37
N LEU A 195 -13.92 12.30 12.16
CA LEU A 195 -12.70 12.80 11.53
C LEU A 195 -12.95 14.14 10.84
N ASP A 196 -12.16 15.13 11.25
CA ASP A 196 -11.98 16.38 10.54
C ASP A 196 -10.47 16.66 10.49
N PRO A 197 -9.79 16.28 9.40
CA PRO A 197 -9.04 17.28 8.62
C PRO A 197 -8.88 16.93 7.11
N ALA A 198 -8.16 17.80 6.37
CA ALA A 198 -7.79 17.60 4.96
C ALA A 198 -7.22 16.20 4.70
N GLN A 199 -7.88 15.45 3.81
CA GLN A 199 -7.48 14.12 3.40
C GLN A 199 -6.38 14.22 2.33
N ILE A 200 -5.23 13.61 2.58
CA ILE A 200 -4.17 13.47 1.58
C ILE A 200 -4.49 12.19 0.80
N THR A 201 -4.68 12.29 -0.52
CA THR A 201 -4.81 11.07 -1.33
C THR A 201 -3.47 10.37 -1.40
N THR A 202 -3.43 9.11 -0.96
CA THR A 202 -2.24 8.26 -0.97
C THR A 202 -2.36 7.12 -1.96
N GLY A 203 -3.56 6.67 -2.34
CA GLY A 203 -3.76 5.61 -3.32
C GLY A 203 -4.58 6.05 -4.53
N TRP A 204 -4.25 5.56 -5.72
CA TRP A 204 -5.01 5.78 -6.95
C TRP A 204 -5.17 4.49 -7.75
N PHE A 205 -6.33 4.32 -8.39
CA PHE A 205 -6.53 3.32 -9.44
C PHE A 205 -6.97 3.96 -10.75
N PHE A 206 -6.85 3.19 -11.82
CA PHE A 206 -7.19 3.61 -13.18
C PHE A 206 -8.42 2.85 -13.70
N GLN A 207 -9.29 3.55 -14.42
CA GLN A 207 -10.46 2.96 -15.06
C GLN A 207 -10.55 3.42 -16.52
N VAL A 208 -11.09 2.56 -17.36
CA VAL A 208 -11.41 2.89 -18.75
C VAL A 208 -12.93 3.08 -18.84
N GLY A 209 -13.36 4.29 -19.19
CA GLY A 209 -14.77 4.60 -19.45
C GLY A 209 -15.29 3.90 -20.71
N GLU A 210 -16.61 3.85 -20.89
CA GLU A 210 -17.23 3.29 -22.11
C GLU A 210 -16.82 4.05 -23.38
N ASP A 211 -16.39 5.31 -23.25
CA ASP A 211 -15.85 6.16 -24.29
C ASP A 211 -14.34 5.94 -24.56
N GLY A 212 -13.71 5.02 -23.83
CA GLY A 212 -12.28 4.75 -23.88
C GLY A 212 -11.43 5.77 -23.13
N VAL A 213 -12.03 6.73 -22.42
CA VAL A 213 -11.29 7.72 -21.63
C VAL A 213 -10.77 7.05 -20.36
N ILE A 214 -9.47 7.23 -20.10
CA ILE A 214 -8.83 6.74 -18.89
C ILE A 214 -9.07 7.76 -17.78
N SER A 215 -9.75 7.35 -16.72
CA SER A 215 -9.90 8.13 -15.50
C SER A 215 -8.98 7.61 -14.40
N CYS A 216 -8.46 8.53 -13.61
CA CYS A 216 -7.67 8.24 -12.41
C CYS A 216 -8.48 8.73 -11.21
N LYS A 217 -8.71 7.85 -10.23
CA LYS A 217 -9.49 8.18 -9.03
C LYS A 217 -8.66 7.89 -7.78
N GLY A 218 -8.64 8.85 -6.86
CA GLY A 218 -8.13 8.63 -5.50
C GLY A 218 -8.97 7.56 -4.80
N ASN A 219 -8.32 6.56 -4.24
CA ASN A 219 -8.94 5.41 -3.59
C ASN A 219 -8.61 5.35 -2.10
N ASP A 220 -7.36 5.63 -1.75
CA ASP A 220 -6.91 5.62 -0.36
C ASP A 220 -6.54 7.04 0.06
N VAL A 221 -6.97 7.40 1.26
CA VAL A 221 -6.68 8.70 1.86
C VAL A 221 -6.06 8.55 3.24
N TYR A 222 -5.07 9.36 3.51
CA TYR A 222 -4.44 9.50 4.81
C TYR A 222 -5.02 10.72 5.55
N ALA A 223 -5.31 10.54 6.84
CA ALA A 223 -5.85 11.58 7.71
C ALA A 223 -4.86 11.94 8.85
N PRO A 224 -4.03 12.99 8.71
CA PRO A 224 -3.17 13.46 9.79
C PRO A 224 -4.00 14.21 10.85
N LYS A 225 -4.06 13.71 12.09
CA LYS A 225 -4.85 14.35 13.16
C LYS A 225 -4.05 15.46 13.85
N LYS A 226 -4.60 16.69 13.89
CA LYS A 226 -3.93 17.88 14.47
C LYS A 226 -4.14 18.08 15.99
N ASN A 227 -4.91 17.24 16.69
CA ASN A 227 -5.29 17.57 18.09
C ASN A 227 -5.74 16.39 19.00
N THR A 228 -5.18 15.18 18.86
CA THR A 228 -5.33 14.14 19.90
C THR A 228 -4.02 13.45 20.26
N HIS A 229 -2.98 14.26 20.43
CA HIS A 229 -1.76 13.77 21.05
C HIS A 229 -1.98 13.12 22.43
N ASP A 230 -3.17 13.22 23.04
CA ASP A 230 -3.47 12.61 24.34
C ASP A 230 -4.31 11.31 24.33
N VAL A 231 -4.83 10.79 23.19
CA VAL A 231 -5.80 9.65 23.26
C VAL A 231 -5.47 8.38 22.47
N PHE A 232 -4.38 8.37 21.69
CA PHE A 232 -3.72 7.08 21.34
C PHE A 232 -2.39 6.90 22.08
N GLN A 233 -2.26 7.62 23.21
CA GLN A 233 -0.97 7.90 23.86
C GLN A 233 -0.86 7.40 25.31
N GLU A 234 -1.49 6.27 25.65
CA GLU A 234 -1.02 5.45 26.78
C GLU A 234 -0.18 4.26 26.30
N SER A 235 0.85 4.57 25.49
CA SER A 235 2.14 3.83 25.39
C SER A 235 2.15 2.32 25.06
N LYS A 236 1.01 1.69 24.80
CA LYS A 236 0.95 0.23 24.61
C LYS A 236 0.32 -0.12 23.26
N PRO A 237 0.96 -1.00 22.47
CA PRO A 237 0.34 -1.60 21.29
C PRO A 237 -1.03 -2.19 21.65
N LEU A 238 -2.03 -2.03 20.79
CA LEU A 238 -3.33 -2.68 20.95
C LEU A 238 -3.19 -4.14 20.49
N PRO A 239 -3.18 -5.14 21.41
CA PRO A 239 -2.76 -6.49 21.06
C PRO A 239 -3.88 -7.32 20.43
N THR A 240 -5.14 -6.90 20.55
CA THR A 240 -6.32 -7.68 20.13
C THR A 240 -7.31 -6.81 19.36
N LEU A 241 -8.11 -7.45 18.50
CA LEU A 241 -9.21 -6.81 17.78
C LEU A 241 -10.24 -6.18 18.73
N GLU A 242 -10.52 -6.81 19.87
CA GLU A 242 -11.46 -6.24 20.85
C GLU A 242 -10.91 -4.98 21.51
N ALA A 243 -9.61 -4.92 21.80
CA ALA A 243 -8.98 -3.69 22.32
C ALA A 243 -8.97 -2.57 21.26
N LEU A 244 -8.77 -2.93 19.99
CA LEU A 244 -8.90 -2.01 18.86
C LEU A 244 -10.31 -1.42 18.78
N LYS A 245 -11.34 -2.28 18.79
CA LYS A 245 -12.75 -1.85 18.74
C LYS A 245 -13.13 -0.95 19.90
N GLU A 246 -12.77 -1.34 21.12
CA GLU A 246 -13.04 -0.55 22.33
C GLU A 246 -12.40 0.84 22.24
N ALA A 247 -11.15 0.94 21.79
CA ALA A 247 -10.47 2.22 21.61
C ALA A 247 -11.17 3.11 20.56
N LEU A 248 -11.57 2.54 19.43
CA LEU A 248 -12.27 3.28 18.37
C LEU A 248 -13.67 3.75 18.81
N LEU A 249 -14.39 2.94 19.59
CA LEU A 249 -15.69 3.31 20.17
C LEU A 249 -15.56 4.44 21.20
N GLN A 250 -14.56 4.37 22.09
CA GLN A 250 -14.30 5.41 23.09
C GLN A 250 -14.00 6.77 22.44
N GLU A 251 -13.31 6.75 21.29
CA GLU A 251 -12.98 7.94 20.52
C GLU A 251 -14.12 8.42 19.61
N GLY A 252 -15.23 7.67 19.51
CA GLY A 252 -16.33 7.98 18.60
C GLY A 252 -15.95 7.91 17.11
N ILE A 253 -14.90 7.16 16.77
CA ILE A 253 -14.44 6.91 15.40
C ILE A 253 -15.37 5.91 14.69
N ILE A 254 -15.93 4.97 15.46
CA ILE A 254 -16.97 4.04 15.01
C ILE A 254 -18.19 4.15 15.92
N ALA A 255 -19.34 3.66 15.43
CA ALA A 255 -20.62 3.66 16.15
C ALA A 255 -20.80 2.44 17.05
#